data_AF-A0A2S9GQF8-F1
#
_entry.id   AF-A0A2S9GQF8-F1
#
_cell.length_a   1.000
_cell.length_b   1.000
_cell.length_c   1.000
_cell.angle_alpha   90.00
_cell.angle_beta   90.00
_cell.angle_gamma   90.00
#
_symmetry.space_group_name_H-M   'P 1'
#
loop_
_entity.id
_entity.type
_entity.pdbx_description
1 polymer ?
#
loop_
_entity_poly.entity_id
_entity_poly.type
_entity_poly.pdbx_seq_one_letter_code
_entity_poly.pdbx_strand_id
1 'polypeptide(L)' 'GLTVPWNLACYCREHHRLKTFDNGWHDRQLEDGTIVWTSPTGATAVTTPAGPDLFPGLVRPRRSEDRARVA' A
#
# COMPACT_ATOMS: atom_id res chain seq x y z
N GLY A 1 16.05 -2.45 -2.75
CA GLY A 1 15.33 -1.16 -2.64
C GLY A 1 15.31 -0.73 -1.19
N LEU A 2 14.91 0.51 -0.91
CA LEU A 2 14.87 1.05 0.45
C LEU A 2 13.55 0.70 1.13
N THR A 3 13.58 0.51 2.45
CA THR A 3 12.38 0.31 3.26
C THR A 3 11.94 1.66 3.79
N VAL A 4 10.76 2.13 3.37
CA VAL A 4 10.24 3.47 3.64
C VAL A 4 8.76 3.41 3.99
N PRO A 5 8.20 4.35 4.76
CA PRO A 5 6.81 4.28 5.20
C PRO A 5 5.78 4.04 4.07
N TRP A 6 6.08 4.51 2.86
CA TRP A 6 5.20 4.43 1.69
C TRP A 6 5.43 3.25 0.75
N ASN A 7 6.23 2.26 1.17
CA ASN A 7 6.24 0.94 0.53
C ASN A 7 5.92 -0.20 1.51
N LEU A 8 5.46 0.16 2.70
CA LEU A 8 4.98 -0.76 3.72
C LEU A 8 3.45 -0.89 3.64
N ALA A 9 2.97 -2.10 3.93
CA ALA A 9 1.56 -2.43 4.02
C ALA A 9 1.32 -3.52 5.07
N CYS A 10 0.20 -3.42 5.80
CA CYS A 10 -0.19 -4.38 6.83
C CYS A 10 -0.91 -5.58 6.22
N TYR A 11 -0.19 -6.44 5.53
CA TYR A 11 -0.76 -7.63 4.91
C TYR A 11 -0.92 -8.78 5.92
N CYS A 12 -1.99 -9.56 5.75
CA CYS A 12 -2.10 -10.86 6.39
C CYS A 12 -1.21 -11.89 5.67
N ARG A 13 -1.05 -13.08 6.26
CA ARG A 13 -0.23 -14.16 5.67
C ARG A 13 -0.62 -14.47 4.22
N GLU A 14 -1.91 -14.47 3.91
CA GLU A 14 -2.41 -14.77 2.57
C GLU A 14 -1.96 -13.71 1.55
N HIS A 15 -2.26 -12.43 1.82
CA HIS A 15 -1.82 -11.32 0.98
C HIS A 15 -0.29 -11.26 0.82
N HIS A 16 0.47 -11.54 1.87
CA HIS A 16 1.93 -11.63 1.77
C HIS A 16 2.39 -12.69 0.75
N ARG A 17 1.70 -13.83 0.70
CA ARG A 17 2.03 -14.91 -0.24
C ARG A 17 1.66 -14.54 -1.66
N LEU A 18 0.43 -14.04 -1.86
CA LEU A 18 -0.06 -13.64 -3.18
C LEU A 18 0.84 -12.58 -3.82
N LYS A 19 1.19 -11.52 -3.08
CA LYS A 19 2.07 -10.46 -3.61
C LYS A 19 3.47 -10.95 -3.99
N THR A 20 4.02 -11.89 -3.22
CA THR A 20 5.45 -12.25 -3.34
C THR A 20 5.68 -13.41 -4.30
N PHE A 21 4.78 -14.39 -4.30
CA PHE A 21 5.03 -15.69 -4.94
C PHE A 21 4.05 -16.01 -6.08
N ASP A 22 2.98 -15.22 -6.26
CA ASP A 22 2.02 -15.40 -7.34
C ASP A 22 2.26 -14.36 -8.45
N ASN A 23 2.17 -14.78 -9.71
CA ASN A 23 2.43 -13.92 -10.87
C ASN A 23 1.18 -13.22 -11.44
N GLY A 24 -0.01 -13.59 -10.98
CA GLY A 24 -1.27 -13.00 -11.43
C GLY A 24 -1.80 -11.93 -10.48
N TRP A 25 -1.53 -12.06 -9.18
CA TRP A 25 -1.88 -11.04 -8.19
C TRP A 25 -0.90 -9.87 -8.19
N HIS A 26 -1.42 -8.65 -8.11
CA HIS A 26 -0.59 -7.45 -7.99
C HIS A 26 -1.28 -6.38 -7.13
N ASP A 27 -0.47 -5.67 -6.34
CA ASP A 27 -0.89 -4.55 -5.51
C ASP A 27 -0.36 -3.22 -6.04
N ARG A 28 -1.17 -2.17 -5.94
CA ARG A 28 -0.75 -0.78 -6.15
C ARG A 28 -1.14 0.07 -4.94
N GLN A 29 -0.15 0.63 -4.27
CA GLN A 29 -0.35 1.56 -3.15
C GLN A 29 -0.39 3.00 -3.64
N LEU A 30 -1.46 3.73 -3.29
CA LEU A 30 -1.71 5.12 -3.62
C LEU A 30 -1.08 6.07 -2.59
N GLU A 31 -1.11 7.38 -2.87
CA GLU A 31 -0.50 8.43 -2.05
C GLU A 31 -1.03 8.50 -0.62
N ASP A 32 -2.33 8.30 -0.47
CA ASP A 32 -3.08 8.22 0.79
C ASP A 32 -2.90 6.90 1.55
N GLY A 33 -2.12 5.97 1.00
CA GLY A 33 -1.90 4.63 1.57
C GLY A 33 -2.96 3.61 1.19
N THR A 34 -3.99 3.98 0.41
CA THR A 34 -4.97 3.05 -0.16
C THR A 34 -4.27 2.02 -1.04
N ILE A 35 -4.65 0.76 -0.90
CA ILE A 35 -4.08 -0.35 -1.67
C ILE A 35 -5.16 -0.91 -2.59
N VAL A 36 -4.87 -0.90 -3.87
CA VAL A 36 -5.69 -1.54 -4.91
C VAL A 36 -5.06 -2.89 -5.23
N TRP A 37 -5.78 -3.96 -4.93
CA TRP A 37 -5.44 -5.32 -5.31
C TRP A 37 -6.13 -5.67 -6.61
N THR A 38 -5.40 -6.27 -7.53
CA THR A 38 -5.96 -6.84 -8.74
C THR A 38 -5.71 -8.34 -8.76
N SER A 39 -6.78 -9.10 -8.94
CA SER A 39 -6.74 -10.55 -9.08
C SER A 39 -6.25 -10.99 -10.48
N PRO A 40 -5.84 -12.25 -10.64
CA PRO A 40 -5.45 -12.78 -11.95
C PRO A 40 -6.54 -12.69 -13.02
N THR A 41 -7.82 -12.63 -12.62
CA THR A 41 -8.97 -12.49 -13.52
C THR A 41 -9.35 -11.03 -13.78
N GLY A 42 -8.60 -10.06 -13.24
CA GLY A 42 -8.82 -8.63 -13.42
C GLY A 42 -9.81 -7.99 -12.45
N ALA A 43 -10.45 -8.77 -11.55
CA ALA A 43 -11.28 -8.18 -10.49
C ALA A 43 -10.41 -7.37 -9.53
N THR A 44 -10.94 -6.24 -9.04
CA THR A 44 -10.23 -5.34 -8.14
C THR A 44 -10.87 -5.27 -6.76
N ALA A 45 -10.04 -5.19 -5.73
CA ALA A 45 -10.45 -4.93 -4.35
C ALA A 45 -9.65 -3.75 -3.80
N VAL A 46 -10.30 -2.92 -2.99
CA VAL A 46 -9.71 -1.70 -2.43
C VAL A 46 -9.70 -1.80 -0.91
N THR A 47 -8.55 -1.52 -0.30
CA THR A 47 -8.41 -1.41 1.16
C THR A 47 -7.83 -0.06 1.50
N THR A 48 -8.51 0.69 2.35
CA THR A 48 -8.04 1.98 2.89
C THR A 48 -7.44 1.76 4.28
N PRO A 49 -6.38 2.49 4.65
CA PRO A 49 -5.89 2.46 6.02
C PRO A 49 -6.95 3.08 6.94
N ALA A 50 -7.27 2.41 8.06
CA ALA A 50 -8.19 2.97 9.06
C ALA A 50 -7.56 4.09 9.91
N GLY A 51 -6.23 4.22 9.90
CA GLY A 51 -5.50 5.21 10.70
C GLY A 51 -6.01 6.64 10.51
N PRO A 52 -6.15 7.15 9.27
CA PRO A 52 -6.74 8.45 9.00
C PRO A 52 -8.14 8.67 9.57
N ASP A 53 -9.00 7.65 9.52
CA ASP A 53 -10.37 7.72 10.04
C ASP A 53 -10.39 7.72 11.57
N LEU A 54 -9.50 6.93 12.19
CA LEU A 54 -9.42 6.77 13.64
C LEU A 54 -8.63 7.90 14.33
N PHE A 55 -7.68 8.53 13.63
CA PHE A 55 -6.75 9.52 14.17
C PHE A 55 -6.56 10.72 13.23
N PRO A 56 -7.61 11.51 12.94
CA PRO A 56 -7.57 12.57 11.93
C PRO A 56 -6.50 13.63 12.18
N GLY A 57 -6.16 13.92 13.45
CA GLY A 57 -5.11 14.89 13.81
C GLY A 57 -3.66 14.38 13.63
N LEU A 58 -3.46 13.09 13.36
CA LEU A 58 -2.14 12.48 13.16
C LEU A 58 -1.82 12.22 11.68
N VAL A 59 -2.76 12.50 10.78
CA VAL A 59 -2.57 12.29 9.34
C VAL A 59 -1.60 13.34 8.81
N ARG A 60 -0.44 12.89 8.34
CA ARG A 60 0.47 13.71 7.54
C ARG A 60 0.40 13.24 6.08
N PRO A 61 -0.10 14.08 5.15
CA PRO A 61 -0.09 13.75 3.73
C PRO A 61 1.34 13.52 3.24
N ARG A 62 1.52 12.52 2.38
CA ARG A 62 2.78 12.32 1.67
C ARG A 62 3.06 13.50 0.75
N ARG A 63 4.31 13.96 0.72
CA ARG A 63 4.79 14.98 -0.23
C ARG A 63 5.69 14.33 -1.28
N SER A 64 5.73 14.88 -2.48
CA SER A 64 6.64 14.44 -3.55
C SER A 64 8.11 14.48 -3.11
N GLU A 65 8.47 15.47 -2.30
CA GLU A 65 9.79 15.68 -1.69
C GLU A 65 10.25 14.50 -0.80
N ASP A 66 9.31 13.79 -0.16
CA ASP A 66 9.66 12.67 0.72
C ASP A 66 10.33 11.54 -0.07
N ARG A 67 10.03 11.41 -1.38
CA ARG A 67 10.64 10.41 -2.27
C ARG A 67 12.08 10.75 -2.64
N ALA A 68 12.43 12.03 -2.76
CA ALA A 68 13.76 12.51 -3.13
C ALA A 68 14.77 12.36 -1.98
N ARG A 69 14.30 12.34 -0.73
CA ARG A 69 15.15 12.13 0.47
C ARG A 69 15.69 10.71 0.61
N VAL A 70 15.21 9.80 -0.22
CA VAL A 70 15.52 8.37 -0.16
C VAL A 70 16.07 7.88 -1.51
N ALA A 71 16.53 8.80 -2.37
CA ALA A 71 17.29 8.50 -3.59
C ALA A 71 18.75 8.90 -3.39
#